data_AF-A0A1B9YYQ9-F1
#
_entry.id   AF-A0A1B9YYQ9-F1
#
_cell.length_a   1.000
_cell.length_b   1.000
_cell.length_c   1.000
_cell.angle_alpha   90.00
_cell.angle_beta   90.00
_cell.angle_gamma   90.00
#
_symmetry.space_group_name_H-M   'P 1'
#
loop_
_entity.id
_entity.type
_entity.pdbx_description
1 polymer ?
#
loop_
_entity_poly.entity_id
_entity_poly.type
_entity_poly.pdbx_seq_one_letter_code
_entity_poly.pdbx_strand_id
1 'polypeptide(L)'
;MLWNAPADARSLETVIERGTLTLCASPNALPFASKSGAVPGFQIELGEKIAQQLGVKPTREWVVSVIQYRRADCDLVLDVIARQDTPPAGCARVSRPYHRSGVVLAVRSDGSIARIYARYGIELRAPQ
;
A
#
# COMPACT_ATOMS: atom_id res chain seq x y z
N MET A 1 30.92 15.96 -14.28
CA MET A 1 29.63 15.85 -13.56
C MET A 1 28.69 15.04 -14.42
N LEU A 2 28.47 13.77 -14.11
CA LEU A 2 27.49 12.94 -14.80
C LEU A 2 26.17 13.07 -14.03
N TRP A 3 25.27 13.90 -14.53
CA TRP A 3 23.88 13.87 -14.09
C TRP A 3 23.26 12.56 -14.62
N ASN A 4 23.00 11.62 -13.72
CA ASN A 4 22.11 10.51 -14.03
C ASN A 4 20.75 11.10 -14.39
N ALA A 5 20.26 10.79 -15.59
CA ALA A 5 18.87 11.01 -15.95
C ALA A 5 17.96 10.39 -14.86
N PRO A 6 16.79 10.98 -14.58
CA PRO A 6 15.81 10.31 -13.72
C PRO A 6 15.57 8.92 -14.31
N ALA A 7 15.78 7.88 -13.50
CA ALA A 7 15.50 6.53 -13.92
C ALA A 7 13.99 6.45 -14.18
N ASP A 8 13.61 6.26 -15.44
CA ASP A 8 12.23 5.97 -15.79
C ASP A 8 11.80 4.70 -15.04
N ALA A 9 10.54 4.67 -14.61
CA ALA A 9 9.96 3.45 -14.09
C ALA A 9 10.13 2.34 -15.14
N ARG A 10 10.49 1.13 -14.70
CA ARG A 10 10.65 -0.03 -15.58
C ARG A 10 9.43 -0.18 -16.48
N SER A 11 9.66 -0.41 -17.77
CA SER A 11 8.58 -0.59 -18.73
C SER A 11 7.85 -1.92 -18.53
N LEU A 12 6.63 -2.03 -19.05
CA LEU A 12 5.86 -3.27 -18.99
C LEU A 12 6.55 -4.40 -19.77
N GLU A 13 7.16 -4.07 -20.91
CA GLU A 13 7.90 -5.01 -21.75
C GLU A 13 9.05 -5.63 -20.96
N THR A 14 9.79 -4.81 -20.21
CA THR A 14 10.90 -5.29 -19.38
C THR A 14 10.41 -6.23 -18.27
N VAL A 15 9.25 -5.94 -17.67
CA VAL A 15 8.62 -6.84 -16.66
C VAL A 15 8.24 -8.18 -17.29
N ILE A 16 7.65 -8.15 -18.48
CA ILE A 16 7.24 -9.36 -19.23
C ILE A 16 8.46 -10.19 -19.63
N GLU A 17 9.50 -9.57 -20.21
CA GLU A 17 10.73 -10.24 -20.62
C GLU A 17 11.47 -10.90 -19.46
N ARG A 18 11.52 -10.24 -18.30
CA ARG A 18 12.10 -10.81 -17.07
C ARG A 18 11.28 -11.98 -16.52
N GLY A 19 9.99 -12.04 -16.88
CA GLY A 19 9.09 -13.11 -16.45
C GLY A 19 8.68 -13.02 -14.98
N THR A 20 8.86 -11.87 -14.32
CA THR A 20 8.48 -11.66 -12.92
C THR A 20 7.86 -10.28 -12.68
N LEU A 21 6.86 -10.23 -11.80
CA LEU A 21 6.23 -9.01 -11.30
C LEU A 21 6.42 -8.94 -9.77
N THR A 22 7.21 -7.97 -9.30
CA THR A 22 7.54 -7.78 -7.89
C THR A 22 6.59 -6.78 -7.23
N LEU A 23 5.79 -7.26 -6.27
CA LEU A 23 4.91 -6.45 -5.42
C LEU A 23 5.60 -6.10 -4.10
N CYS A 24 5.68 -4.81 -3.78
CA CYS A 24 6.04 -4.36 -2.45
C CYS A 24 4.80 -4.31 -1.56
N ALA A 25 4.86 -4.95 -0.38
CA ALA A 25 3.73 -5.03 0.55
C ALA A 25 4.16 -4.89 2.02
N SER A 26 3.26 -4.36 2.85
CA SER A 26 3.41 -4.36 4.30
C SER A 26 3.14 -5.76 4.87
N PRO A 27 4.01 -6.31 5.75
CA PRO A 27 3.88 -7.69 6.22
C PRO A 27 2.72 -7.91 7.21
N ASN A 28 2.20 -6.85 7.82
CA ASN A 28 1.22 -6.90 8.92
C ASN A 28 0.05 -5.91 8.67
N ALA A 29 -0.56 -5.97 7.49
CA ALA A 29 -1.56 -5.01 7.04
C ALA A 29 -2.87 -5.68 6.62
N LEU A 30 -3.31 -6.73 7.33
CA LEU A 30 -4.63 -7.30 7.09
C LEU A 30 -5.72 -6.22 7.23
N PRO A 31 -6.76 -6.25 6.37
CA PRO A 31 -7.09 -7.30 5.39
C PRO A 31 -6.37 -7.18 4.03
N PHE A 32 -5.43 -6.27 3.87
CA PHE A 32 -4.80 -5.96 2.58
C PHE A 32 -3.58 -6.84 2.27
N ALA A 33 -2.70 -7.05 3.24
CA ALA A 33 -1.51 -7.88 3.07
C ALA A 33 -1.04 -8.53 4.37
N SER A 34 -0.60 -9.79 4.27
CA SER A 34 0.00 -10.54 5.36
C SER A 34 1.16 -11.41 4.86
N LYS A 35 2.29 -11.38 5.57
CA LYS A 35 3.41 -12.30 5.33
C LYS A 35 3.18 -13.69 5.94
N SER A 36 2.25 -13.81 6.87
CA SER A 36 1.99 -15.04 7.63
C SER A 36 0.49 -15.34 7.75
N GLY A 37 0.16 -16.57 8.15
CA GLY A 37 -1.23 -17.02 8.28
C GLY A 37 -1.82 -17.55 6.97
N ALA A 38 -3.09 -17.96 7.03
CA ALA A 38 -3.77 -18.63 5.93
C ALA A 38 -4.32 -17.65 4.86
N VAL A 39 -4.52 -16.38 5.22
CA VAL A 39 -5.08 -15.37 4.33
C VAL A 39 -3.95 -14.41 3.91
N PRO A 40 -3.58 -14.35 2.62
CA PRO A 40 -2.53 -13.47 2.14
C PRO A 40 -2.95 -11.99 2.13
N GLY A 41 -4.23 -11.72 1.95
CA GLY A 41 -4.82 -10.38 1.91
C GLY A 41 -5.17 -9.92 0.50
N PHE A 42 -6.16 -9.02 0.42
CA PHE A 42 -6.78 -8.60 -0.83
C PHE A 42 -5.77 -8.04 -1.86
N GLN A 43 -4.79 -7.25 -1.43
CA GLN A 43 -3.81 -6.66 -2.35
C GLN A 43 -2.77 -7.67 -2.82
N ILE A 44 -2.45 -8.69 -2.01
CA ILE A 44 -1.59 -9.78 -2.46
C ILE A 44 -2.29 -10.58 -3.57
N GLU A 45 -3.56 -10.94 -3.35
CA GLU A 45 -4.38 -11.66 -4.34
C GLU A 45 -4.55 -10.85 -5.64
N LEU A 46 -4.77 -9.53 -5.52
CA LEU A 46 -4.85 -8.64 -6.68
C LEU A 46 -3.54 -8.63 -7.47
N GLY A 47 -2.39 -8.51 -6.79
CA GLY A 47 -1.06 -8.57 -7.43
C GLY A 47 -0.80 -9.90 -8.14
N GLU A 48 -1.22 -11.02 -7.54
CA GLU A 48 -1.16 -12.34 -8.16
C GLU A 48 -1.99 -12.43 -9.43
N LYS A 49 -3.21 -11.88 -9.43
CA LYS A 49 -4.07 -11.87 -10.62
C LYS A 49 -3.53 -10.97 -11.72
N ILE A 50 -2.90 -9.84 -11.38
CA ILE A 50 -2.20 -9.00 -12.36
C ILE A 50 -1.04 -9.79 -12.99
N ALA A 51 -0.19 -10.43 -12.17
CA ALA A 51 0.92 -11.25 -12.68
C ALA A 51 0.42 -12.39 -13.58
N GLN A 52 -0.65 -13.07 -13.18
CA GLN A 52 -1.29 -14.12 -13.96
C GLN A 52 -1.76 -13.62 -15.34
N GLN A 53 -2.40 -12.44 -15.40
CA GLN A 53 -2.85 -11.85 -16.66
C GLN A 53 -1.68 -11.44 -17.57
N LEU A 54 -0.56 -11.01 -16.97
CA LEU A 54 0.66 -10.67 -17.70
C LEU A 54 1.49 -11.90 -18.12
N GLY A 55 1.13 -13.10 -17.67
CA GLY A 55 1.89 -14.32 -17.97
C GLY A 55 3.24 -14.41 -17.24
N VAL A 56 3.40 -13.70 -16.12
CA VAL A 56 4.65 -13.63 -15.34
C VAL A 56 4.49 -14.20 -13.93
N LYS A 57 5.60 -14.55 -13.28
CA LYS A 57 5.59 -15.06 -11.90
C LYS A 57 5.45 -13.89 -10.90
N PRO A 58 4.52 -13.96 -9.93
CA PRO A 58 4.46 -12.97 -8.87
C PRO A 58 5.57 -13.20 -7.83
N THR A 59 6.26 -12.13 -7.47
CA THR A 59 7.22 -12.08 -6.35
C THR A 59 6.81 -10.98 -5.37
N ARG A 60 7.33 -11.01 -4.15
CA ARG A 60 6.99 -10.04 -3.10
C ARG A 60 8.22 -9.57 -2.37
N GLU A 61 8.27 -8.27 -2.13
CA GLU A 61 9.19 -7.65 -1.18
C GLU A 61 8.40 -7.11 0.01
N TRP A 62 8.85 -7.47 1.21
CA TRP A 62 8.19 -7.07 2.44
C TRP A 62 8.86 -5.82 3.00
N VAL A 63 8.12 -4.73 3.00
CA VAL A 63 8.65 -3.40 3.30
C VAL A 63 7.78 -2.69 4.35
N VAL A 64 8.42 -2.00 5.29
CA VAL A 64 7.74 -1.28 6.39
C VAL A 64 8.06 0.22 6.42
N SER A 65 9.07 0.67 5.66
CA SER A 65 9.52 2.06 5.66
C SER A 65 9.66 2.63 4.25
N VAL A 66 9.55 3.95 4.13
CA VAL A 66 9.75 4.67 2.87
C VAL A 66 11.13 4.41 2.27
N ILE A 67 12.16 4.23 3.10
CA ILE A 67 13.51 3.92 2.64
C ILE A 67 13.56 2.53 1.98
N GLN A 68 12.88 1.54 2.58
CA GLN A 68 12.78 0.20 1.99
C GLN A 68 11.98 0.23 0.70
N TYR A 69 10.86 0.95 0.64
CA TYR A 69 10.09 1.13 -0.60
C TYR A 69 10.93 1.70 -1.74
N ARG A 70 11.82 2.66 -1.47
CA ARG A 70 12.71 3.26 -2.49
C ARG A 70 13.87 2.38 -2.90
N ARG A 71 14.28 1.43 -2.06
CA ARG A 71 15.41 0.53 -2.30
C ARG A 71 14.98 -0.82 -2.86
N ALA A 72 13.77 -1.25 -2.55
CA ALA A 72 13.18 -2.43 -3.11
C ALA A 72 12.88 -2.15 -4.59
N ASP A 73 13.42 -2.99 -5.46
CA ASP A 73 13.22 -2.91 -6.92
C ASP A 73 11.86 -3.53 -7.31
N CYS A 74 10.79 -2.94 -6.76
CA CYS A 74 9.41 -3.36 -6.98
C CYS A 74 8.83 -2.72 -8.23
N ASP A 75 7.99 -3.46 -8.94
CA ASP A 75 7.27 -2.96 -10.12
C ASP A 75 5.94 -2.30 -9.73
N LEU A 76 5.37 -2.68 -8.58
CA LEU A 76 4.13 -2.10 -8.09
C LEU A 76 4.03 -2.09 -6.55
N VAL A 77 3.27 -1.11 -6.07
CA VAL A 77 2.84 -0.97 -4.67
C VAL A 77 1.35 -0.72 -4.69
N LEU A 78 0.57 -1.58 -4.01
CA LEU A 78 -0.89 -1.43 -3.95
C LEU A 78 -1.33 -0.63 -2.71
N ASP A 79 -0.52 -0.56 -1.67
CA ASP A 79 -0.79 0.14 -0.41
C ASP A 79 -0.49 1.66 -0.47
N VAL A 80 -0.73 2.30 -1.61
CA VAL A 80 -0.56 3.74 -1.79
C VAL A 80 -1.91 4.43 -1.66
N ILE A 81 -2.09 5.19 -0.57
CA ILE A 81 -3.26 6.06 -0.39
C ILE A 81 -3.01 7.35 -1.16
N ALA A 82 -3.73 7.53 -2.28
CA ALA A 82 -3.72 8.74 -3.06
C ALA A 82 -4.97 9.57 -2.79
N ARG A 83 -4.81 10.90 -2.69
CA ARG A 83 -5.93 11.83 -2.73
C ARG A 83 -6.04 12.44 -4.12
N GLN A 84 -7.26 12.80 -4.54
CA GLN A 84 -7.46 13.43 -5.85
C GLN A 84 -6.74 14.78 -5.98
N ASP A 85 -6.63 15.51 -4.87
CA ASP A 85 -6.05 16.85 -4.80
C ASP A 85 -4.56 16.86 -4.40
N THR A 86 -3.97 15.71 -4.09
CA THR A 86 -2.59 15.61 -3.61
C THR A 86 -1.91 14.37 -4.18
N PRO A 87 -0.93 14.53 -5.09
CA PRO A 87 -0.14 13.42 -5.59
C PRO A 87 0.54 12.66 -4.45
N PRO A 88 0.64 11.32 -4.55
CA PRO A 88 1.36 10.55 -3.54
C PRO A 88 2.85 10.90 -3.53
N ALA A 89 3.45 10.87 -2.35
CA ALA A 89 4.89 11.08 -2.20
C ALA A 89 5.67 9.96 -2.91
N GLY A 90 6.82 10.30 -3.52
CA GLY A 90 7.75 9.31 -4.06
C GLY A 90 7.63 8.99 -5.55
N CYS A 91 7.06 9.89 -6.37
CA CYS A 91 7.03 9.80 -7.83
C CYS A 91 6.32 8.55 -8.41
N ALA A 92 5.50 7.87 -7.61
CA ALA A 92 4.73 6.72 -8.08
C ALA A 92 3.64 7.17 -9.06
N ARG A 93 3.52 6.46 -10.19
CA ARG A 93 2.39 6.63 -11.10
C ARG A 93 1.19 5.88 -10.55
N VAL A 94 0.07 6.57 -10.34
CA VAL A 94 -1.14 5.98 -9.77
C VAL A 94 -1.97 5.27 -10.82
N SER A 95 -2.58 4.15 -10.44
CA SER A 95 -3.57 3.45 -11.24
C SER A 95 -4.95 4.10 -11.11
N ARG A 96 -5.97 3.51 -11.74
CA ARG A 96 -7.37 3.82 -11.42
C ARG A 96 -7.66 3.38 -9.98
N PRO A 97 -8.30 4.22 -9.14
CA PRO A 97 -8.67 3.82 -7.79
C PRO A 97 -9.56 2.58 -7.80
N TYR A 98 -9.24 1.62 -6.94
CA TYR A 98 -9.96 0.34 -6.83
C TYR A 98 -10.53 0.09 -5.43
N HIS A 99 -10.21 0.94 -4.45
CA HIS A 99 -10.74 0.89 -3.09
C HIS A 99 -10.78 2.30 -2.48
N ARG A 100 -11.71 2.54 -1.55
CA ARG A 100 -11.77 3.77 -0.73
C ARG A 100 -11.69 3.37 0.73
N SER A 101 -10.80 4.02 1.46
CA SER A 101 -10.60 3.83 2.90
C SER A 101 -10.67 5.18 3.63
N GLY A 102 -10.74 5.12 4.95
CA GLY A 102 -10.72 6.28 5.84
C GLY A 102 -9.87 6.01 7.08
N VAL A 103 -9.47 7.09 7.77
CA VAL A 103 -8.74 6.99 9.03
C VAL A 103 -9.73 7.07 10.18
N VAL A 104 -9.70 6.10 11.09
CA VAL A 104 -10.52 6.04 12.30
C VAL A 104 -9.66 5.81 13.52
N LEU A 105 -10.14 6.23 14.69
CA LEU A 105 -9.52 5.94 15.97
C LEU A 105 -10.16 4.70 16.59
N ALA A 106 -9.40 3.62 16.72
CA ALA A 106 -9.82 2.45 17.48
C ALA A 106 -9.59 2.70 18.98
N VAL A 107 -10.64 2.54 19.78
CA VAL A 107 -10.62 2.80 21.22
C VAL A 107 -11.13 1.60 21.98
N ARG A 108 -10.70 1.43 23.24
CA ARG A 108 -11.34 0.46 24.12
C ARG A 108 -12.80 0.84 24.32
N SER A 109 -13.68 -0.13 24.28
CA SER A 109 -15.12 0.03 24.53
C SER A 109 -15.46 0.26 26.00
N ASP A 110 -14.47 0.34 26.90
CA ASP A 110 -14.61 0.50 28.36
C ASP A 110 -14.97 1.93 28.82
N GLY A 111 -15.33 2.80 27.88
CA GLY A 111 -15.69 4.19 28.13
C GLY A 111 -14.52 5.11 28.51
N SER A 112 -13.26 4.64 28.45
CA SER A 112 -12.09 5.46 28.80
C SER A 112 -12.00 6.74 27.97
N ILE A 113 -12.25 6.63 26.66
CA ILE A 113 -12.18 7.79 25.75
C ILE A 113 -13.31 8.78 26.01
N ALA A 114 -14.54 8.30 26.27
CA ALA A 114 -15.65 9.19 26.64
C ALA A 114 -15.33 10.01 27.89
N ARG A 115 -14.73 9.39 28.92
CA ARG A 115 -14.30 10.10 30.15
C ARG A 115 -13.20 11.13 29.89
N ILE A 116 -12.19 10.77 29.08
CA ILE A 116 -11.13 11.71 28.70
C ILE A 116 -11.71 12.89 27.94
N TYR A 117 -12.56 12.63 26.93
CA TYR A 117 -13.14 13.67 26.09
C TYR A 117 -14.04 14.61 26.88
N ALA A 118 -14.88 14.08 27.79
CA ALA A 118 -15.69 14.89 28.70
C ALA A 118 -14.85 15.85 29.56
N ARG A 119 -13.66 15.43 30.02
CA ARG A 119 -12.74 16.29 30.79
C ARG A 119 -12.25 17.51 30.00
N TYR A 120 -12.15 17.38 28.67
CA TYR A 120 -11.69 18.45 27.77
C TYR A 120 -12.85 19.15 27.03
N GLY A 121 -14.10 18.85 27.38
CA GLY A 121 -15.27 19.42 26.70
C GLY A 121 -15.42 18.97 25.23
N ILE A 122 -14.85 17.82 24.85
CA ILE A 122 -14.92 17.26 23.51
C ILE A 122 -16.10 16.28 23.45
N GLU A 123 -16.94 16.40 22.43
CA GLU A 123 -18.03 15.46 22.16
C GLU A 123 -17.58 14.40 21.13
N LEU A 124 -17.66 13.12 21.47
CA LEU A 124 -17.40 12.03 20.53
C LEU A 124 -18.62 11.84 19.61
N ARG A 125 -18.44 12.03 18.30
CA ARG A 125 -19.46 11.75 17.28
C ARG A 125 -19.02 10.59 16.41
N ALA A 126 -19.94 9.69 16.10
CA ALA A 126 -19.69 8.63 15.12
C ALA A 126 -19.44 9.25 13.73
N PRO A 127 -18.56 8.66 12.90
CA PRO A 127 -18.46 9.04 11.50
C PRO A 127 -19.83 8.91 10.81
N GLN A 128 -20.16 9.88 9.94
CA GLN A 128 -21.33 9.80 9.04
C GLN A 128 -20.97 9.05 7.76
#